data_AF-A0A7V3CXV6-F1
#
_entry.id   AF-A0A7V3CXV6-F1
#
_cell.length_a   1.000
_cell.length_b   1.000
_cell.length_c   1.000
_cell.angle_alpha   90.00
_cell.angle_beta   90.00
_cell.angle_gamma   90.00
#
_symmetry.space_group_name_H-M   'P 1'
#
loop_
_entity.id
_entity.type
_entity.pdbx_description
1 polymer ?
#
loop_
_entity_poly.entity_id
_entity_poly.type
_entity_poly.pdbx_seq_one_letter_code
_entity_poly.pdbx_strand_id
1 'polypeptide(L)'
;ELYSGKGIIENFEDDLLIKLFHPPYEISAQPLLKKLNGEALPNKYYIIRNHSRSVLAQLDMNKEILRKVDKISVYGITPRNAEQTFAVDALVNPAIQLVSMTGKAGTGKTLLALASALAVKKHYRQIFIARPIVPLSNKDIGFLPGDVESKLAPYMQPLWDNLKVIQDQFPEHDKQHQAIDTMIKDEKLVIEPLSYIRGRSLQRIFFIVDEAQNLTPHEIKTIITRAGEGAKVVFTGDIYQIDHPYLDGQSNGLSYLIDRFKGQKLYAHINLEKGERSELAELASNLL
;
A
#
# COMPACT_ATOMS: atom_id res chain seq x y z
N GLU A 1 16.87 12.38 0.28
CA GLU A 1 16.42 10.99 0.16
C GLU A 1 14.98 10.90 0.66
N LEU A 2 14.10 10.19 -0.04
CA LEU A 2 12.69 10.07 0.38
C LEU A 2 12.60 9.17 1.62
N TYR A 3 11.70 9.49 2.55
CA TYR A 3 11.44 8.63 3.71
C TYR A 3 11.02 7.23 3.25
N SER A 4 11.69 6.16 3.70
CA SER A 4 11.45 4.78 3.25
C SER A 4 10.42 3.99 4.07
N GLY A 5 10.03 4.50 5.24
CA GLY A 5 9.10 3.81 6.14
C GLY A 5 9.68 2.64 6.93
N LYS A 6 10.94 2.26 6.64
CA LYS A 6 11.64 1.15 7.31
C LYS A 6 12.98 1.59 7.92
N GLY A 7 13.47 0.84 8.88
CA GLY A 7 14.81 0.97 9.45
C GLY A 7 15.42 -0.39 9.77
N ILE A 8 16.74 -0.43 9.94
CA ILE A 8 17.45 -1.63 10.40
C ILE A 8 18.12 -1.30 11.72
N ILE A 9 17.96 -2.18 12.71
CA ILE A 9 18.59 -2.06 14.02
C ILE A 9 19.48 -3.27 14.23
N GLU A 10 20.79 -3.05 14.14
CA GLU A 10 21.83 -4.04 14.42
C GLU A 10 22.12 -4.13 15.91
N ASN A 11 22.68 -5.25 16.37
CA ASN A 11 23.19 -5.40 17.74
C ASN A 11 22.15 -5.04 18.81
N PHE A 12 20.91 -5.52 18.66
CA PHE A 12 19.86 -5.36 19.67
C PHE A 12 20.05 -6.35 20.84
N GLU A 13 19.65 -5.95 22.05
CA GLU A 13 19.81 -6.77 23.25
C GLU A 13 19.04 -8.09 23.13
N ASP A 14 19.72 -9.22 23.35
CA ASP A 14 19.16 -10.56 23.11
C ASP A 14 17.96 -10.87 24.01
N ASP A 15 18.04 -10.50 25.29
CA ASP A 15 16.96 -10.71 26.27
C ASP A 15 15.68 -9.97 25.90
N LEU A 16 15.80 -8.80 25.29
CA LEU A 16 14.65 -8.04 24.80
C LEU A 16 14.11 -8.63 23.50
N LEU A 17 14.99 -9.07 22.61
CA LEU A 17 14.62 -9.64 21.33
C LEU A 17 13.90 -10.99 21.50
N ILE A 18 14.33 -11.83 22.45
CA ILE A 18 13.64 -13.08 22.82
C ILE A 18 12.19 -12.82 23.23
N LYS A 19 11.92 -11.75 23.98
CA LYS A 19 10.55 -11.43 24.42
C LYS A 19 9.59 -11.20 23.26
N LEU A 20 10.06 -10.72 22.11
CA LEU A 20 9.23 -10.58 20.91
C LEU A 20 8.78 -11.93 20.32
N PHE A 21 9.40 -13.06 20.69
CA PHE A 21 9.01 -14.40 20.26
C PHE A 21 8.04 -15.11 21.23
N HIS A 22 7.68 -14.46 22.34
CA HIS A 22 6.74 -14.99 23.33
C HIS A 22 5.56 -14.04 23.52
N PRO A 23 4.34 -14.55 23.78
CA PRO A 23 3.20 -13.69 24.13
C PRO A 23 3.58 -12.69 25.23
N PRO A 24 3.22 -11.40 25.12
CA PRO A 24 2.27 -10.82 24.15
C PRO A 24 2.85 -10.43 22.77
N TYR A 25 4.08 -10.84 22.45
CA TYR A 25 4.80 -10.51 21.19
C TYR A 25 5.09 -9.00 21.02
N GLU A 26 5.26 -8.32 22.14
CA GLU A 26 5.58 -6.89 22.22
C GLU A 26 6.54 -6.61 23.37
N ILE A 27 7.32 -5.54 23.24
CA ILE A 27 8.18 -5.01 24.30
C ILE A 27 8.00 -3.48 24.38
N SER A 28 8.44 -2.88 25.49
CA SER A 28 8.52 -1.42 25.57
C SER A 28 9.39 -0.86 24.45
N ALA A 29 8.98 0.25 23.84
CA ALA A 29 9.76 0.94 22.82
C ALA A 29 10.99 1.68 23.38
N GLN A 30 11.05 1.92 24.70
CA GLN A 30 12.11 2.72 25.35
C GLN A 30 13.55 2.31 24.96
N PRO A 31 13.92 1.01 24.89
CA PRO A 31 15.24 0.59 24.45
C PRO A 31 15.54 1.00 23.00
N LEU A 32 14.55 0.89 22.11
CA LEU A 32 14.67 1.34 20.72
C LEU A 32 14.78 2.87 20.66
N LEU A 33 13.95 3.61 21.41
CA LEU A 33 13.96 5.08 21.44
C LEU A 33 15.32 5.63 21.90
N LYS A 34 15.92 5.02 22.93
CA LYS A 34 17.28 5.37 23.39
C LYS A 34 18.31 5.20 22.27
N LYS A 35 18.22 4.09 21.52
CA LYS A 35 19.15 3.79 20.43
C LYS A 35 18.96 4.71 19.21
N LEU A 36 17.76 5.25 19.04
CA LEU A 36 17.41 6.21 17.99
C LEU A 36 17.58 7.67 18.42
N ASN A 37 18.15 7.95 19.60
CA ASN A 37 18.27 9.31 20.15
C ASN A 37 16.93 10.09 20.15
N GLY A 38 15.80 9.40 20.30
CA GLY A 38 14.47 10.01 20.27
C GLY A 38 13.90 10.34 18.89
N GLU A 39 14.63 10.11 17.79
CA GLU A 39 14.17 10.38 16.41
C GLU A 39 13.27 9.26 15.85
N ALA A 40 12.30 8.82 16.63
CA ALA A 40 11.41 7.73 16.26
C ALA A 40 10.10 8.25 15.66
N LEU A 41 9.71 7.69 14.52
CA LEU A 41 8.47 8.06 13.83
C LEU A 41 7.38 7.01 14.10
N PRO A 42 6.15 7.41 14.44
CA PRO A 42 5.00 6.50 14.52
C PRO A 42 4.85 5.63 13.27
N ASN A 43 4.43 4.38 13.47
CA ASN A 43 4.19 3.40 12.41
C ASN A 43 5.39 3.15 11.49
N LYS A 44 6.61 3.46 11.95
CA LYS A 44 7.84 3.02 11.28
C LYS A 44 8.08 1.54 11.56
N TYR A 45 8.46 0.82 10.52
CA TYR A 45 8.79 -0.60 10.61
C TYR A 45 10.30 -0.79 10.75
N TYR A 46 10.69 -1.87 11.43
CA TYR A 46 12.08 -2.19 11.70
C TYR A 46 12.38 -3.65 11.44
N ILE A 47 13.53 -3.89 10.84
CA ILE A 47 14.21 -5.19 10.88
C ILE A 47 15.19 -5.09 12.04
N ILE A 48 14.92 -5.81 13.12
CA ILE A 48 15.72 -5.77 14.35
C ILE A 48 16.46 -7.09 14.44
N ARG A 49 17.78 -7.02 14.54
CA ARG A 49 18.61 -8.22 14.57
C ARG A 49 19.79 -8.10 15.53
N ASN A 50 20.29 -9.25 15.90
CA ASN A 50 21.58 -9.42 16.56
C ASN A 50 22.33 -10.59 15.88
N HIS A 51 23.40 -11.09 16.50
CA HIS A 51 24.21 -12.15 15.91
C HIS A 51 23.48 -13.49 15.73
N SER A 52 22.37 -13.72 16.43
CA SER A 52 21.68 -15.02 16.47
C SER A 52 20.26 -14.99 15.88
N ARG A 53 19.58 -13.83 15.89
CA ARG A 53 18.15 -13.72 15.60
C ARG A 53 17.82 -12.45 14.82
N SER A 54 16.72 -12.49 14.09
CA SER A 54 16.13 -11.36 13.37
C SER A 54 14.62 -11.37 13.55
N VAL A 55 14.03 -10.19 13.75
CA VAL A 55 12.58 -10.01 13.94
C VAL A 55 12.12 -8.78 13.17
N LEU A 56 10.95 -8.91 12.56
CA LEU A 56 10.22 -7.80 11.95
C LEU A 56 9.35 -7.16 13.03
N ALA A 57 9.41 -5.84 13.16
CA ALA A 57 8.68 -5.13 14.20
C ALA A 57 8.11 -3.80 13.72
N GLN A 58 7.04 -3.35 14.36
CA GLN A 58 6.40 -2.06 14.13
C GLN A 58 6.41 -1.25 15.43
N LEU A 59 6.79 0.02 15.31
CA LEU A 59 6.74 0.96 16.43
C LEU A 59 5.34 1.59 16.53
N ASP A 60 4.61 1.22 17.58
CA ASP A 60 3.35 1.84 17.94
C ASP A 60 3.58 2.93 18.99
N MET A 61 3.66 4.18 18.53
CA MET A 61 3.85 5.35 19.39
C MET A 61 2.60 5.76 20.17
N ASN A 62 1.44 5.13 19.97
CA ASN A 62 0.28 5.36 20.83
C ASN A 62 0.38 4.57 22.13
N LYS A 63 0.97 3.37 22.05
CA LYS A 63 1.18 2.48 23.18
C LYS A 63 2.61 2.49 23.72
N GLU A 64 3.52 3.17 23.03
CA GLU A 64 4.97 3.15 23.29
C GLU A 64 5.54 1.72 23.33
N ILE A 65 5.09 0.88 22.39
CA ILE A 65 5.55 -0.49 22.26
C ILE A 65 6.21 -0.72 20.91
N LEU A 66 7.08 -1.71 20.90
CA LEU A 66 7.59 -2.36 19.72
C LEU A 66 6.89 -3.71 19.60
N ARG A 67 6.03 -3.86 18.59
CA ARG A 67 5.24 -5.07 18.36
C ARG A 67 5.87 -5.90 17.25
N LYS A 68 5.95 -7.23 17.44
CA LYS A 68 6.35 -8.15 16.38
C LYS A 68 5.36 -8.13 15.21
N VAL A 69 5.89 -8.16 14.00
CA VAL A 69 5.13 -8.22 12.76
C VAL A 69 5.39 -9.58 12.13
N ASP A 70 4.33 -10.36 11.99
CA ASP A 70 4.40 -11.69 11.39
C ASP A 70 3.95 -11.69 9.94
N LYS A 71 4.51 -12.64 9.18
CA LYS A 71 4.13 -12.89 7.81
C LYS A 71 2.74 -13.53 7.78
N ILE A 72 1.73 -12.78 7.33
CA ILE A 72 0.35 -13.27 7.19
C ILE A 72 -0.06 -13.33 5.72
N SER A 73 -0.83 -14.37 5.36
CA SER A 73 -1.47 -14.45 4.04
C SER A 73 -2.77 -13.66 4.04
N VAL A 74 -2.99 -12.84 3.02
CA VAL A 74 -4.20 -12.02 2.85
C VAL A 74 -4.91 -12.42 1.56
N TYR A 75 -6.10 -13.00 1.71
CA TYR A 75 -6.93 -13.45 0.58
C TYR A 75 -6.16 -14.29 -0.45
N GLY A 76 -5.37 -15.27 0.03
CA GLY A 76 -4.56 -16.17 -0.81
C GLY A 76 -3.18 -15.61 -1.18
N ILE A 77 -2.94 -14.31 -1.04
CA ILE A 77 -1.65 -13.69 -1.37
C ILE A 77 -0.75 -13.67 -0.13
N THR A 78 0.45 -14.23 -0.26
CA THR A 78 1.43 -14.32 0.82
C THR A 78 2.62 -13.42 0.55
N PRO A 79 2.99 -12.47 1.46
CA PRO A 79 4.11 -11.57 1.24
C PRO A 79 5.44 -12.35 1.20
N ARG A 80 6.32 -12.01 0.27
CA ARG A 80 7.55 -12.79 -0.01
C ARG A 80 8.77 -12.28 0.74
N ASN A 81 8.79 -11.00 1.10
CA ASN A 81 9.89 -10.36 1.79
C ASN A 81 9.40 -9.46 2.94
N ALA A 82 10.36 -8.86 3.67
CA ALA A 82 10.07 -8.02 4.83
C ALA A 82 9.20 -6.79 4.48
N GLU A 83 9.48 -6.14 3.35
CA GLU A 83 8.77 -4.92 2.93
C GLU A 83 7.31 -5.21 2.59
N GLN A 84 7.04 -6.32 1.90
CA GLN A 84 5.68 -6.77 1.64
C GLN A 84 4.97 -7.20 2.94
N THR A 85 5.71 -7.77 3.90
CA THR A 85 5.16 -8.12 5.21
C THR A 85 4.75 -6.86 5.99
N PHE A 86 5.58 -5.82 5.96
CA PHE A 86 5.25 -4.51 6.54
C PHE A 86 4.07 -3.85 5.83
N ALA A 87 4.01 -3.94 4.49
CA ALA A 87 2.87 -3.42 3.72
C ALA A 87 1.56 -4.08 4.15
N VAL A 88 1.52 -5.41 4.20
CA VAL A 88 0.33 -6.15 4.62
C VAL A 88 -0.09 -5.76 6.04
N ASP A 89 0.84 -5.70 6.99
CA ASP A 89 0.55 -5.29 8.37
C ASP A 89 -0.06 -3.87 8.42
N ALA A 90 0.51 -2.90 7.70
CA ALA A 90 -0.01 -1.53 7.64
C ALA A 90 -1.41 -1.46 7.00
N LEU A 91 -1.63 -2.25 5.94
CA LEU A 91 -2.89 -2.29 5.20
C LEU A 91 -4.03 -2.88 6.03
N VAL A 92 -3.77 -3.95 6.80
CA VAL A 92 -4.80 -4.59 7.63
C VAL A 92 -4.99 -3.94 9.00
N ASN A 93 -4.04 -3.12 9.46
CA ASN A 93 -4.12 -2.45 10.76
C ASN A 93 -5.18 -1.31 10.75
N PRO A 94 -6.26 -1.40 11.54
CA PRO A 94 -7.32 -0.37 11.57
C PRO A 94 -6.89 0.95 12.22
N ALA A 95 -5.80 0.97 12.99
CA ALA A 95 -5.27 2.21 13.59
C ALA A 95 -4.56 3.12 12.58
N ILE A 96 -4.16 2.57 11.42
CA ILE A 96 -3.47 3.30 10.35
C ILE A 96 -4.49 3.60 9.26
N GLN A 97 -4.99 4.82 9.17
CA GLN A 97 -6.04 5.20 8.22
C GLN A 97 -5.49 5.62 6.85
N LEU A 98 -4.24 6.04 6.80
CA LEU A 98 -3.59 6.48 5.56
C LEU A 98 -2.31 5.66 5.34
N VAL A 99 -2.23 5.00 4.19
CA VAL A 99 -1.04 4.25 3.79
C VAL A 99 -0.56 4.77 2.44
N SER A 100 0.74 4.96 2.29
CA SER A 100 1.35 5.12 0.98
C SER A 100 2.37 4.02 0.73
N MET A 101 2.38 3.49 -0.49
CA MET A 101 3.31 2.45 -0.91
C MET A 101 4.01 2.88 -2.19
N THR A 102 5.33 2.99 -2.12
CA THR A 102 6.18 3.23 -3.30
C THR A 102 6.96 1.99 -3.66
N GLY A 103 7.47 1.95 -4.89
CA GLY A 103 8.35 0.88 -5.34
C GLY A 103 8.28 0.69 -6.84
N LYS A 104 9.27 0.02 -7.41
CA LYS A 104 9.34 -0.23 -8.85
C LYS A 104 8.17 -1.09 -9.36
N ALA A 105 7.93 -1.09 -10.68
CA ALA A 105 6.99 -2.03 -11.29
C ALA A 105 7.33 -3.50 -10.93
N GLY A 106 6.33 -4.29 -10.57
CA GLY A 106 6.50 -5.71 -10.19
C GLY A 106 6.81 -5.98 -8.71
N THR A 107 6.81 -4.97 -7.84
CA THR A 107 6.98 -5.16 -6.38
C THR A 107 5.70 -5.59 -5.65
N GLY A 108 4.57 -5.63 -6.34
CA GLY A 108 3.29 -6.13 -5.82
C GLY A 108 2.42 -5.09 -5.10
N LYS A 109 2.66 -3.79 -5.28
CA LYS A 109 1.94 -2.71 -4.58
C LYS A 109 0.42 -2.85 -4.65
N THR A 110 -0.13 -2.82 -5.87
CA THR A 110 -1.57 -2.87 -6.15
C THR A 110 -2.15 -4.22 -5.74
N LEU A 111 -1.45 -5.33 -6.03
CA LEU A 111 -1.86 -6.68 -5.64
C LEU A 111 -2.03 -6.82 -4.12
N LEU A 112 -1.03 -6.38 -3.34
CA LEU A 112 -1.06 -6.45 -1.88
C LEU A 112 -2.14 -5.54 -1.29
N ALA A 113 -2.34 -4.34 -1.85
CA ALA A 113 -3.40 -3.43 -1.43
C ALA A 113 -4.79 -4.05 -1.65
N LEU A 114 -5.05 -4.61 -2.83
CA LEU A 114 -6.29 -5.31 -3.17
C LEU A 114 -6.54 -6.53 -2.28
N ALA A 115 -5.54 -7.40 -2.15
CA ALA A 115 -5.66 -8.62 -1.36
C ALA A 115 -5.89 -8.32 0.13
N SER A 116 -5.21 -7.31 0.65
CA SER A 116 -5.43 -6.83 2.03
C SER A 116 -6.83 -6.27 2.18
N ALA A 117 -7.30 -5.42 1.27
CA ALA A 117 -8.65 -4.87 1.31
C ALA A 117 -9.73 -5.97 1.32
N LEU A 118 -9.57 -7.00 0.49
CA LEU A 118 -10.46 -8.16 0.46
C LEU A 118 -10.40 -8.98 1.75
N ALA A 119 -9.22 -9.12 2.37
CA ALA A 119 -9.07 -9.81 3.65
C ALA A 119 -9.78 -9.09 4.80
N VAL A 120 -9.72 -7.75 4.83
CA VAL A 120 -10.39 -6.92 5.86
C VAL A 120 -11.75 -6.37 5.44
N LYS A 121 -12.35 -6.90 4.36
CA LYS A 121 -13.59 -6.38 3.75
C LYS A 121 -14.76 -6.22 4.72
N LYS A 122 -14.82 -7.04 5.78
CA LYS A 122 -15.90 -6.97 6.80
C LYS A 122 -15.89 -5.67 7.61
N HIS A 123 -14.75 -4.96 7.67
CA HIS A 123 -14.63 -3.69 8.37
C HIS A 123 -15.19 -2.51 7.56
N TYR A 124 -15.32 -2.69 6.24
CA TYR A 124 -15.67 -1.62 5.31
C TYR A 124 -17.00 -1.95 4.61
N ARG A 125 -17.76 -0.92 4.28
CA ARG A 125 -18.97 -1.02 3.47
C ARG A 125 -18.64 -1.34 2.01
N GLN A 126 -17.55 -0.78 1.51
CA GLN A 126 -17.14 -0.86 0.11
C GLN A 126 -15.62 -0.83 0.01
N ILE A 127 -15.09 -1.54 -0.98
CA ILE A 127 -13.72 -1.40 -1.47
C ILE A 127 -13.80 -0.65 -2.80
N PHE A 128 -13.06 0.43 -2.91
CA PHE A 128 -13.04 1.27 -4.10
C PHE A 128 -11.60 1.38 -4.58
N ILE A 129 -11.35 1.09 -5.84
CA ILE A 129 -10.04 1.27 -6.46
C ILE A 129 -10.20 2.27 -7.58
N ALA A 130 -9.32 3.26 -7.59
CA ALA A 130 -9.25 4.23 -8.65
C ALA A 130 -7.85 4.40 -9.19
N ARG A 131 -7.78 4.78 -10.46
CA ARG A 131 -6.53 5.16 -11.13
C ARG A 131 -6.74 6.49 -11.86
N PRO A 132 -5.80 7.46 -11.75
CA PRO A 132 -5.85 8.65 -12.56
C PRO A 132 -5.63 8.29 -14.02
N ILE A 133 -6.31 9.00 -14.90
CA ILE A 133 -6.14 8.81 -16.32
C ILE A 133 -5.15 9.86 -16.82
N VAL A 134 -3.97 9.40 -17.22
CA VAL A 134 -2.94 10.24 -17.84
C VAL A 134 -3.00 10.02 -19.34
N PRO A 135 -3.32 11.05 -20.15
CA PRO A 135 -3.31 10.91 -21.60
C PRO A 135 -1.88 10.62 -22.08
N LEU A 136 -1.68 9.53 -22.81
CA LEU A 136 -0.38 9.15 -23.39
C LEU A 136 0.05 10.04 -24.58
N SER A 137 -0.74 11.06 -24.94
CA SER A 137 -0.46 11.99 -26.04
C SER A 137 -1.22 13.31 -25.86
N ASN A 138 -0.87 14.34 -26.63
CA ASN A 138 -1.62 15.62 -26.72
C ASN A 138 -3.05 15.47 -27.27
N LYS A 139 -3.55 14.24 -27.49
CA LYS A 139 -4.94 13.99 -27.84
C LYS A 139 -5.71 13.68 -26.57
N ASP A 140 -6.66 14.55 -26.24
CA ASP A 140 -7.64 14.26 -25.21
C ASP A 140 -8.34 12.93 -25.50
N ILE A 141 -8.65 12.17 -24.46
CA ILE A 141 -9.37 10.89 -24.56
C ILE A 141 -10.70 11.05 -25.32
N GLY A 142 -11.27 12.25 -25.32
CA GLY A 142 -12.44 12.61 -26.13
C GLY A 142 -12.32 12.24 -27.62
N PHE A 143 -11.11 12.21 -28.18
CA PHE A 143 -10.85 11.97 -29.61
C PHE A 143 -10.72 10.50 -30.02
N LEU A 144 -10.67 9.55 -29.08
CA LEU A 144 -10.71 8.11 -29.43
C LEU A 144 -12.13 7.75 -29.90
N PRO A 145 -12.32 6.87 -30.89
CA PRO A 145 -13.66 6.39 -31.27
C PRO A 145 -14.25 5.47 -30.19
N GLY A 146 -15.59 5.42 -30.06
CA GLY A 146 -16.31 4.59 -29.09
C GLY A 146 -17.04 5.37 -28.00
N ASP A 147 -17.75 4.65 -27.12
CA ASP A 147 -18.36 5.23 -25.92
C ASP A 147 -17.31 5.53 -24.83
N VAL A 148 -17.71 6.26 -23.79
CA VAL A 148 -16.79 6.65 -22.71
C VAL A 148 -16.19 5.42 -22.03
N GLU A 149 -17.00 4.39 -21.78
CA GLU A 149 -16.54 3.16 -21.11
C GLU A 149 -15.46 2.43 -21.91
N SER A 150 -15.67 2.24 -23.21
CA SER A 150 -14.70 1.59 -24.11
C SER A 150 -13.36 2.33 -24.15
N LYS A 151 -13.37 3.66 -24.02
CA LYS A 151 -12.15 4.47 -23.98
C LYS A 151 -11.40 4.36 -22.66
N LEU A 152 -12.11 4.10 -21.56
CA LEU A 152 -11.54 4.05 -20.21
C LEU A 152 -11.13 2.63 -19.80
N ALA A 153 -11.75 1.60 -20.39
CA ALA A 153 -11.47 0.20 -20.09
C ALA A 153 -9.98 -0.17 -20.15
N PRO A 154 -9.18 0.25 -21.15
CA PRO A 154 -7.75 -0.10 -21.21
C PRO A 154 -6.94 0.40 -20.00
N TYR A 155 -7.32 1.55 -19.42
CA TYR A 155 -6.63 2.12 -18.27
C TYR A 155 -6.93 1.35 -16.97
N MET A 156 -8.12 0.75 -16.89
CA MET A 156 -8.57 -0.02 -15.73
C MET A 156 -8.14 -1.49 -15.81
N GLN A 157 -7.85 -2.01 -17.00
CA GLN A 157 -7.49 -3.42 -17.22
C GLN A 157 -6.41 -3.95 -16.26
N PRO A 158 -5.31 -3.24 -15.97
CA PRO A 158 -4.30 -3.75 -15.04
C PRO A 158 -4.82 -3.96 -13.60
N LEU A 159 -5.86 -3.24 -13.19
CA LEU A 159 -6.51 -3.43 -11.88
C LEU A 159 -7.36 -4.71 -11.89
N TRP A 160 -8.08 -4.96 -12.99
CA TRP A 160 -8.82 -6.21 -13.20
C TRP A 160 -7.88 -7.42 -13.26
N ASP A 161 -6.73 -7.30 -13.91
CA ASP A 161 -5.73 -8.38 -13.98
C ASP A 161 -5.21 -8.73 -12.58
N ASN A 162 -4.90 -7.73 -11.74
CA ASN A 162 -4.52 -7.98 -10.34
C ASN A 162 -5.62 -8.66 -9.54
N LEU A 163 -6.88 -8.25 -9.73
CA LEU A 163 -8.02 -8.89 -9.08
C LEU A 163 -8.17 -10.34 -9.53
N LYS A 164 -7.95 -10.63 -10.81
CA LYS A 164 -8.00 -11.98 -11.38
C LYS A 164 -6.90 -12.87 -10.79
N VAL A 165 -5.68 -12.36 -10.63
CA VAL A 165 -4.58 -13.07 -9.93
C VAL A 165 -4.99 -13.51 -8.52
N ILE A 166 -5.71 -12.66 -7.79
CA ILE A 166 -6.24 -12.98 -6.45
C ILE A 166 -7.34 -14.03 -6.54
N GLN A 167 -8.27 -13.87 -7.48
CA GLN A 167 -9.38 -14.80 -7.68
C GLN A 167 -8.90 -16.21 -8.05
N ASP A 168 -7.85 -16.31 -8.87
CA ASP A 168 -7.26 -17.56 -9.34
C ASP A 168 -6.43 -18.29 -8.27
N GLN A 169 -6.22 -17.68 -7.10
CA GLN A 169 -5.70 -18.42 -5.92
C GLN A 169 -6.70 -19.46 -5.41
N PHE A 170 -7.95 -19.40 -5.87
CA PHE A 170 -9.04 -20.26 -5.43
C PHE A 170 -9.69 -20.94 -6.63
N PRO A 171 -10.03 -22.25 -6.52
CA PRO A 171 -10.85 -22.92 -7.52
C PRO A 171 -12.17 -22.19 -7.77
N GLU A 172 -12.73 -22.29 -8.98
CA GLU A 172 -13.98 -21.58 -9.36
C GLU A 172 -15.20 -21.91 -8.47
N HIS A 173 -15.21 -23.11 -7.89
CA HIS A 173 -16.27 -23.54 -6.97
C HIS A 173 -16.06 -23.08 -5.51
N ASP A 174 -14.92 -22.44 -5.21
CA ASP A 174 -14.62 -21.92 -3.88
C ASP A 174 -15.46 -20.67 -3.57
N LYS A 175 -15.91 -20.55 -2.32
CA LYS A 175 -16.70 -19.40 -1.86
C LYS A 175 -15.93 -18.08 -1.97
N GLN A 176 -14.61 -18.10 -1.82
CA GLN A 176 -13.75 -16.92 -1.93
C GLN A 176 -13.63 -16.45 -3.37
N HIS A 177 -13.62 -17.37 -4.34
CA HIS A 177 -13.68 -17.07 -5.78
C HIS A 177 -15.00 -16.36 -6.12
N GLN A 178 -16.13 -16.99 -5.80
CA GLN A 178 -17.48 -16.48 -6.09
C GLN A 178 -17.82 -15.19 -5.34
N ALA A 179 -17.22 -15.00 -4.15
CA ALA A 179 -17.42 -13.79 -3.37
C ALA A 179 -16.87 -12.54 -4.08
N ILE A 180 -15.81 -12.65 -4.91
CA ILE A 180 -15.31 -11.52 -5.68
C ILE A 180 -16.35 -11.11 -6.72
N ASP A 181 -16.87 -12.04 -7.52
CA ASP A 181 -17.88 -11.77 -8.55
C ASP A 181 -19.14 -11.16 -7.94
N THR A 182 -19.58 -11.70 -6.80
CA THR A 182 -20.72 -11.17 -6.05
C THR A 182 -20.47 -9.74 -5.57
N MET A 183 -19.27 -9.44 -5.07
CA MET A 183 -18.93 -8.09 -4.62
C MET A 183 -18.87 -7.08 -5.75
N ILE A 184 -18.40 -7.47 -6.94
CA ILE A 184 -18.42 -6.61 -8.12
C ILE A 184 -19.87 -6.33 -8.51
N LYS A 185 -20.69 -7.38 -8.64
CA LYS A 185 -22.11 -7.27 -9.00
C LYS A 185 -22.91 -6.41 -8.03
N ASP A 186 -22.64 -6.53 -6.73
CA ASP A 186 -23.30 -5.77 -5.66
C ASP A 186 -22.69 -4.37 -5.45
N GLU A 187 -21.74 -3.94 -6.29
CA GLU A 187 -20.98 -2.69 -6.16
C GLU A 187 -20.26 -2.53 -4.79
N LYS A 188 -19.96 -3.64 -4.11
CA LYS A 188 -19.12 -3.67 -2.90
C LYS A 188 -17.64 -3.61 -3.21
N LEU A 189 -17.25 -4.00 -4.42
CA LEU A 189 -15.92 -3.82 -4.99
C LEU A 189 -16.07 -3.05 -6.29
N VAL A 190 -15.51 -1.84 -6.36
CA VAL A 190 -15.66 -0.95 -7.51
C VAL A 190 -14.28 -0.57 -8.05
N ILE A 191 -14.10 -0.64 -9.37
CA ILE A 191 -12.89 -0.23 -10.09
C ILE A 191 -13.31 0.84 -11.10
N GLU A 192 -12.88 2.08 -10.88
CA GLU A 192 -13.31 3.23 -11.69
C GLU A 192 -12.19 4.25 -11.90
N PRO A 193 -12.31 5.13 -12.91
CA PRO A 193 -11.47 6.32 -13.01
C PRO A 193 -11.50 7.18 -11.74
N LEU A 194 -10.35 7.76 -11.38
CA LEU A 194 -10.27 8.66 -10.22
C LEU A 194 -11.18 9.88 -10.31
N SER A 195 -11.48 10.36 -11.51
CA SER A 195 -12.39 11.50 -11.71
C SER A 195 -13.80 11.25 -11.16
N TYR A 196 -14.23 9.99 -11.01
CA TYR A 196 -15.59 9.63 -10.60
C TYR A 196 -15.82 9.74 -9.09
N ILE A 197 -14.77 9.98 -8.30
CA ILE A 197 -14.91 10.18 -6.85
C ILE A 197 -15.44 11.57 -6.49
N ARG A 198 -15.43 12.51 -7.44
CA ARG A 198 -15.84 13.90 -7.19
C ARG A 198 -17.33 13.92 -6.87
N GLY A 199 -17.68 14.51 -5.73
CA GLY A 199 -19.06 14.54 -5.23
C GLY A 199 -19.47 13.33 -4.37
N ARG A 200 -18.63 12.29 -4.24
CA ARG A 200 -18.92 11.15 -3.36
C ARG A 200 -18.45 11.40 -1.92
N SER A 201 -19.19 10.82 -0.97
CA SER A 201 -18.81 10.74 0.45
C SER A 201 -18.11 9.40 0.71
N LEU A 202 -16.90 9.44 1.25
CA LEU A 202 -16.05 8.26 1.45
C LEU A 202 -16.09 7.80 2.91
N GLN A 203 -17.23 7.27 3.36
CA GLN A 203 -17.41 6.75 4.73
C GLN A 203 -17.31 5.22 4.76
N ARG A 204 -16.63 4.68 5.79
CA ARG A 204 -16.43 3.23 5.98
C ARG A 204 -15.95 2.52 4.71
N ILE A 205 -15.02 3.13 3.97
CA ILE A 205 -14.54 2.63 2.68
C ILE A 205 -13.05 2.26 2.75
N PHE A 206 -12.65 1.21 2.06
CA PHE A 206 -11.24 0.94 1.78
C PHE A 206 -10.94 1.49 0.38
N PHE A 207 -10.31 2.66 0.31
CA PHE A 207 -10.08 3.37 -0.94
C PHE A 207 -8.62 3.26 -1.38
N ILE A 208 -8.39 2.62 -2.52
CA ILE A 208 -7.06 2.46 -3.14
C ILE A 208 -6.98 3.43 -4.32
N VAL A 209 -5.93 4.24 -4.36
CA VAL A 209 -5.59 5.11 -5.48
C VAL A 209 -4.27 4.62 -6.07
N ASP A 210 -4.35 3.96 -7.21
CA ASP A 210 -3.19 3.45 -7.93
C ASP A 210 -2.58 4.49 -8.87
N GLU A 211 -1.30 4.34 -9.21
CA GLU A 211 -0.49 5.31 -9.96
C GLU A 211 -0.55 6.74 -9.40
N ALA A 212 -0.51 6.87 -8.07
CA ALA A 212 -0.66 8.13 -7.37
C ALA A 212 0.49 9.13 -7.63
N GLN A 213 1.63 8.70 -8.18
CA GLN A 213 2.70 9.60 -8.61
C GLN A 213 2.26 10.55 -9.74
N ASN A 214 1.20 10.20 -10.46
CA ASN A 214 0.64 11.03 -11.53
C ASN A 214 -0.32 12.11 -11.01
N LEU A 215 -0.47 12.24 -9.69
CA LEU A 215 -1.32 13.24 -9.05
C LEU A 215 -0.52 14.44 -8.58
N THR A 216 -1.14 15.61 -8.61
CA THR A 216 -0.62 16.82 -7.99
C THR A 216 -0.79 16.78 -6.45
N PRO A 217 0.00 17.55 -5.68
CA PRO A 217 -0.22 17.72 -4.24
C PRO A 217 -1.64 18.17 -3.88
N HIS A 218 -2.26 19.00 -4.73
CA HIS A 218 -3.63 19.47 -4.54
C HIS A 218 -4.65 18.34 -4.67
N GLU A 219 -4.49 17.45 -5.65
CA GLU A 219 -5.38 16.29 -5.83
C GLU A 219 -5.27 15.31 -4.68
N ILE A 220 -4.06 14.98 -4.22
CA ILE A 220 -3.87 14.14 -3.02
C ILE A 220 -4.57 14.75 -1.80
N LYS A 221 -4.39 16.05 -1.56
CA LYS A 221 -5.08 16.76 -0.47
C LYS A 221 -6.60 16.67 -0.64
N THR A 222 -7.10 16.86 -1.86
CA THR A 222 -8.53 16.78 -2.18
C THR A 222 -9.10 15.38 -1.91
N ILE A 223 -8.33 14.32 -2.18
CA ILE A 223 -8.73 12.95 -1.89
C ILE A 223 -8.78 12.70 -0.38
N ILE A 224 -7.68 13.00 0.33
CA ILE A 224 -7.56 12.72 1.76
C ILE A 224 -8.62 13.47 2.56
N THR A 225 -8.90 14.74 2.23
CA THR A 225 -9.90 15.56 2.93
C THR A 225 -11.35 15.11 2.69
N ARG A 226 -11.60 14.18 1.76
CA ARG A 226 -12.91 13.55 1.56
C ARG A 226 -13.10 12.26 2.37
N ALA A 227 -12.04 11.72 2.97
CA ALA A 227 -12.09 10.53 3.79
C ALA A 227 -12.93 10.80 5.05
N GLY A 228 -14.08 10.13 5.15
CA GLY A 228 -14.96 10.20 6.31
C GLY A 228 -14.60 9.18 7.39
N GLU A 229 -15.45 9.10 8.42
CA GLU A 229 -15.26 8.15 9.51
C GLU A 229 -15.19 6.70 9.01
N GLY A 230 -14.24 5.94 9.56
CA GLY A 230 -14.01 4.53 9.22
C GLY A 230 -13.41 4.31 7.83
N ALA A 231 -12.98 5.36 7.12
CA ALA A 231 -12.27 5.20 5.87
C ALA A 231 -10.80 4.82 6.09
N LYS A 232 -10.27 4.02 5.17
CA LYS A 232 -8.84 3.80 4.98
C LYS A 232 -8.49 4.19 3.55
N VAL A 233 -7.49 5.04 3.38
CA VAL A 233 -7.01 5.49 2.07
C VAL A 233 -5.60 4.94 1.85
N VAL A 234 -5.39 4.34 0.69
CA VAL A 234 -4.12 3.74 0.28
C VAL A 234 -3.69 4.33 -1.04
N PHE A 235 -2.51 4.94 -1.09
CA PHE A 235 -1.90 5.43 -2.32
C PHE A 235 -0.79 4.48 -2.75
N THR A 236 -0.83 3.98 -3.98
CA THR A 236 0.23 3.15 -4.57
C THR A 236 0.84 3.87 -5.78
N GLY A 237 2.16 3.74 -5.98
CA GLY A 237 2.81 4.36 -7.13
C GLY A 237 4.30 4.11 -7.23
N ASP A 238 4.92 4.61 -8.29
CA ASP A 238 6.37 4.61 -8.50
C ASP A 238 6.85 6.03 -8.78
N ILE A 239 7.48 6.68 -7.79
CA ILE A 239 7.95 8.08 -7.90
C ILE A 239 9.04 8.29 -8.96
N TYR A 240 9.60 7.22 -9.53
CA TYR A 240 10.57 7.26 -10.62
C TYR A 240 9.93 6.99 -12.00
N GLN A 241 8.66 6.59 -12.06
CA GLN A 241 7.90 6.36 -13.30
C GLN A 241 6.68 7.29 -13.34
N ILE A 242 6.93 8.54 -13.72
CA ILE A 242 5.90 9.59 -13.80
C ILE A 242 5.51 9.78 -15.25
N ASP A 243 4.25 9.54 -15.55
CA ASP A 243 3.69 9.71 -16.90
C ASP A 243 3.18 11.14 -17.13
N HIS A 244 2.86 11.86 -16.04
CA HIS A 244 2.29 13.20 -16.13
C HIS A 244 3.35 14.24 -16.55
N PRO A 245 3.15 14.97 -17.67
CA PRO A 245 4.20 15.79 -18.30
C PRO A 245 4.66 16.99 -17.47
N TYR A 246 3.85 17.44 -16.50
CA TYR A 246 4.14 18.59 -15.64
C TYR A 246 4.55 18.21 -14.21
N LEU A 247 4.78 16.92 -13.93
CA LEU A 247 5.18 16.45 -12.61
C LEU A 247 6.55 15.79 -12.68
N ASP A 248 7.30 15.91 -11.58
CA ASP A 248 8.58 15.23 -11.40
C ASP A 248 8.66 14.54 -10.02
N GLY A 249 9.76 13.83 -9.78
CA GLY A 249 9.97 13.05 -8.55
C GLY A 249 9.92 13.89 -7.26
N GLN A 250 10.14 15.20 -7.34
CA GLN A 250 10.15 16.10 -6.19
C GLN A 250 8.84 16.87 -6.00
N SER A 251 8.08 17.07 -7.08
CA SER A 251 6.87 17.90 -7.10
C SER A 251 5.58 17.10 -7.14
N ASN A 252 5.63 15.79 -7.43
CA ASN A 252 4.42 14.98 -7.47
C ASN A 252 3.76 14.83 -6.09
N GLY A 253 2.45 14.57 -6.11
CA GLY A 253 1.61 14.48 -4.93
C GLY A 253 1.98 13.34 -4.00
N LEU A 254 2.48 12.21 -4.52
CA LEU A 254 2.89 11.07 -3.69
C LEU A 254 4.16 11.39 -2.89
N SER A 255 5.18 11.98 -3.52
CA SER A 255 6.37 12.48 -2.82
C SER A 255 6.02 13.54 -1.78
N TYR A 256 5.14 14.48 -2.14
CA TYR A 256 4.65 15.51 -1.22
C TYR A 256 3.91 14.92 -0.01
N LEU A 257 3.04 13.93 -0.23
CA LEU A 257 2.35 13.20 0.84
C LEU A 257 3.35 12.57 1.80
N ILE A 258 4.35 11.87 1.27
CA ILE A 258 5.35 11.16 2.08
C ILE A 258 6.12 12.14 2.96
N ASP A 259 6.55 13.27 2.42
CA ASP A 259 7.28 14.27 3.20
C ASP A 259 6.42 14.95 4.28
N ARG A 260 5.16 15.26 3.97
CA ARG A 260 4.27 16.01 4.89
C ARG A 260 3.61 15.14 5.95
N PHE A 261 3.31 13.88 5.66
CA PHE A 261 2.62 12.99 6.59
C PHE A 261 3.58 12.10 7.41
N LYS A 262 4.88 12.04 7.09
CA LYS A 262 5.84 11.34 7.96
C LYS A 262 5.73 11.85 9.39
N GLY A 263 5.68 10.93 10.34
CA GLY A 263 5.50 11.26 11.77
C GLY A 263 4.05 11.33 12.24
N GLN A 264 3.05 11.27 11.36
CA GLN A 264 1.64 11.26 11.77
C GLN A 264 1.20 9.86 12.25
N LYS A 265 0.51 9.81 13.39
CA LYS A 265 0.05 8.56 14.03
C LYS A 265 -0.94 7.74 13.21
N LEU A 266 -1.65 8.39 12.28
CA LEU A 266 -2.63 7.74 11.38
C LEU A 266 -2.01 7.28 10.06
N TYR A 267 -0.71 7.52 9.87
CA TYR A 267 -0.02 7.33 8.60
C TYR A 267 1.07 6.26 8.70
N ALA A 268 1.19 5.45 7.66
CA ALA A 268 2.36 4.63 7.40
C ALA A 268 2.80 4.79 5.95
N HIS A 269 4.10 4.83 5.74
CA HIS A 269 4.70 4.75 4.40
C HIS A 269 5.48 3.44 4.31
N ILE A 270 5.43 2.77 3.16
CA ILE A 270 6.20 1.55 2.89
C ILE A 270 6.85 1.67 1.51
N ASN A 271 8.18 1.61 1.47
CA ASN A 271 8.92 1.51 0.23
C ASN A 271 9.26 0.05 -0.09
N LEU A 272 8.70 -0.47 -1.18
CA LEU A 272 9.00 -1.79 -1.75
C LEU A 272 10.18 -1.65 -2.72
N GLU A 273 11.37 -1.98 -2.25
CA GLU A 273 12.63 -1.88 -3.01
C GLU A 273 12.90 -3.13 -3.82
N LYS A 274 12.63 -4.31 -3.24
CA LYS A 274 12.89 -5.59 -3.89
C LYS A 274 11.69 -6.02 -4.72
N GLY A 275 11.88 -6.03 -6.05
CA GLY A 275 10.95 -6.66 -6.98
C GLY A 275 11.06 -8.17 -6.91
N GLU A 276 9.93 -8.87 -6.94
CA GLU A 276 9.87 -10.33 -7.00
C GLU A 276 9.63 -10.76 -8.45
N ARG A 277 10.46 -10.22 -9.35
CA ARG A 277 10.35 -10.46 -10.79
C ARG A 277 10.81 -11.88 -11.13
N SER A 278 10.38 -12.38 -12.29
CA SER A 278 10.96 -13.60 -12.84
C SER A 278 12.44 -13.39 -13.11
N GLU A 279 13.20 -14.48 -13.10
CA GLU A 279 14.63 -14.49 -13.44
C GLU A 279 14.91 -13.76 -14.76
N LEU A 280 14.05 -13.95 -15.78
CA LEU A 280 14.12 -13.25 -17.06
C LEU A 280 14.02 -11.72 -16.91
N ALA A 281 13.06 -11.23 -16.13
CA ALA A 281 12.82 -9.80 -15.99
C ALA A 281 13.85 -9.12 -15.05
N GLU A 282 14.43 -9.87 -14.11
CA GLU A 282 15.58 -9.41 -13.33
C GLU A 282 16.84 -9.35 -14.19
N LEU A 283 17.12 -10.38 -14.99
CA LEU A 283 18.22 -10.39 -15.95
C LEU A 283 18.09 -9.24 -16.97
N ALA A 284 16.92 -9.06 -17.56
CA ALA A 284 16.68 -7.97 -18.51
C ALA A 284 16.90 -6.59 -17.87
N SER A 285 16.46 -6.37 -16.63
CA SER A 285 16.66 -5.10 -15.92
C SER A 285 18.12 -4.81 -15.56
N ASN A 286 18.96 -5.83 -15.49
CA ASN A 286 20.39 -5.70 -15.20
C ASN A 286 21.23 -5.56 -16.49
N LEU A 287 20.76 -6.13 -17.61
CA LEU A 287 21.47 -6.14 -18.90
C LEU A 287 21.09 -5.00 -19.85
N LEU A 288 19.86 -4.49 -19.78
CA LEU A 288 19.32 -3.44 -20.65
C LEU A 288 19.11 -2.13 -19.87
#